data_AF-A0A2A9CIU4-F1
#
_entry.id   AF-A0A2A9CIU4-F1
#
_cell.length_a   1.000
_cell.length_b   1.000
_cell.length_c   1.000
_cell.angle_alpha   90.00
_cell.angle_beta   90.00
_cell.angle_gamma   90.00
#
_symmetry.space_group_name_H-M   'P 1'
#
loop_
_entity.id
_entity.type
_entity.pdbx_description
1 polymer ?
#
loop_
_entity_poly.entity_id
_entity_poly.type
_entity_poly.pdbx_seq_one_letter_code
_entity_poly.pdbx_strand_id
1 'polypeptide(L)'
;MLNVTTIVLFIIGFLAVFGVTATIQISIQMKKWLRDIENAEVQNDATAYTAPWIQNVIKEYKSYHLAGVSQVNTQALIEKHFFKESVPLFGFARVPAGGMMRFMQQLPPTSIIIGILGTFIGLTLAISSMQETLMFLSQKPEDANLNLASVIEAISSPFQGMSVAFITSIAGIGNALFLTLIQNGVLTNGRTTAYYLEKIISDCESFLDHNLNASLTQEKPHDEMERILDRLAGRIQESFHETLGDFSTNMVNFTSGLEQAMQDVKATLSAQREYTEQFSNSTTTLEAFGVKLQESFTQLDGVQEKATNGIIELGNRLKNLESQLQSLSKHHEAGQRKFEQLVQRSDQLIKDTQKKSEETGQHYLRGLDEQMQRFQGSQEELERRVHQMQDEWYYRYQDKQNQYGRASQEFAESVSQLEKAWYSSLDKIKREALEPIIHRMERDQRDQPLQHEMRALSNSIDSLYQGLARELKDIQHQLAESHQLQLRLYEEQMRRQSMAQQHVQSRIIGDNR
;
A
#
# COMPACT_ATOMS: atom_id res chain seq x y z
N MET A 1 0.12 -38.08 0.78
CA MET A 1 -0.01 -36.61 0.91
C MET A 1 -1.49 -36.27 0.92
N LEU A 2 -1.99 -35.38 1.78
CA LEU A 2 -3.35 -34.87 1.59
C LEU A 2 -3.37 -34.21 0.20
N ASN A 3 -4.11 -34.79 -0.75
CA ASN A 3 -4.23 -34.25 -2.10
C ASN A 3 -4.74 -32.81 -1.96
N VAL A 4 -4.10 -31.84 -2.59
CA VAL A 4 -4.42 -30.40 -2.46
C VAL A 4 -5.93 -30.13 -2.63
N THR A 5 -6.61 -30.93 -3.44
CA THR A 5 -8.07 -31.02 -3.57
C THR A 5 -8.81 -31.17 -2.24
N THR A 6 -8.38 -32.11 -1.39
CA THR A 6 -9.00 -32.36 -0.08
C THR A 6 -8.88 -31.17 0.84
N ILE A 7 -7.77 -30.43 0.77
CA ILE A 7 -7.56 -29.21 1.55
C ILE A 7 -8.50 -28.10 1.05
N VAL A 8 -8.58 -27.87 -0.26
CA VAL A 8 -9.50 -26.87 -0.84
C VAL A 8 -10.95 -27.19 -0.52
N LEU A 9 -11.36 -28.46 -0.68
CA LEU A 9 -12.71 -28.91 -0.34
C LEU A 9 -13.01 -28.79 1.17
N PHE A 10 -12.03 -29.09 2.01
CA PHE A 10 -12.15 -28.90 3.46
C PHE A 10 -12.34 -27.42 3.81
N ILE A 11 -11.59 -26.51 3.19
CA ILE A 11 -11.73 -25.07 3.39
C ILE A 11 -13.13 -24.60 2.95
N ILE A 12 -13.60 -25.02 1.77
CA ILE A 12 -14.94 -24.68 1.28
C ILE A 12 -16.02 -25.21 2.23
N GLY A 13 -15.89 -26.47 2.68
CA GLY A 13 -16.81 -27.08 3.63
C GLY A 13 -16.80 -26.39 5.00
N PHE A 14 -15.62 -26.00 5.48
CA PHE A 14 -15.48 -25.23 6.72
C PHE A 14 -16.17 -23.86 6.61
N LEU A 15 -15.98 -23.15 5.48
CA LEU A 15 -16.67 -21.88 5.23
C LEU A 15 -18.19 -22.05 5.15
N ALA A 16 -18.67 -23.15 4.59
CA ALA A 16 -20.08 -23.50 4.56
C ALA A 16 -20.64 -23.60 5.98
N VAL A 17 -20.05 -24.48 6.81
CA VAL A 17 -20.50 -24.73 8.18
C VAL A 17 -20.39 -23.47 9.03
N PHE A 18 -19.30 -22.73 8.90
CA PHE A 18 -19.10 -21.45 9.58
C PHE A 18 -20.18 -20.43 9.17
N GLY A 19 -20.45 -20.27 7.88
CA GLY A 19 -21.44 -19.30 7.39
C GLY A 19 -22.87 -19.65 7.84
N VAL A 20 -23.24 -20.93 7.83
CA VAL A 20 -24.55 -21.39 8.30
C VAL A 20 -24.71 -21.15 9.81
N THR A 21 -23.74 -21.61 10.60
CA THR A 21 -23.78 -21.47 12.07
C THR A 21 -23.81 -20.01 12.49
N ALA A 22 -22.99 -19.16 11.84
CA ALA A 22 -22.99 -17.72 12.04
C ALA A 22 -24.36 -17.10 11.74
N THR A 23 -24.96 -17.42 10.59
CA THR A 23 -26.26 -16.86 10.19
C THR A 23 -27.33 -17.24 11.22
N ILE A 24 -27.39 -18.51 11.61
CA ILE A 24 -28.37 -19.02 12.58
C ILE A 24 -28.19 -18.33 13.94
N GLN A 25 -26.95 -18.26 14.46
CA GLN A 25 -26.68 -17.65 15.76
C GLN A 25 -27.03 -16.17 15.79
N ILE A 26 -26.64 -15.42 14.76
CA ILE A 26 -26.98 -14.00 14.63
C ILE A 26 -28.50 -13.84 14.56
N SER A 27 -29.19 -14.62 13.73
CA SER A 27 -30.66 -14.55 13.62
C SER A 27 -31.37 -14.89 14.94
N ILE A 28 -30.87 -15.84 15.73
CA ILE A 28 -31.41 -16.13 17.07
C ILE A 28 -31.18 -14.96 18.01
N GLN A 29 -29.97 -14.40 18.02
CA GLN A 29 -29.62 -13.27 18.88
C GLN A 29 -30.45 -12.02 18.53
N MET A 30 -30.59 -11.71 17.24
CA MET A 30 -31.43 -10.61 16.76
C MET A 30 -32.90 -10.82 17.14
N LYS A 31 -33.43 -12.04 16.99
CA LYS A 31 -34.79 -12.37 17.46
C LYS A 31 -34.95 -12.17 18.96
N LYS A 32 -33.92 -12.46 19.75
CA LYS A 32 -33.95 -12.25 21.20
C LYS A 32 -34.00 -10.75 21.52
N TRP A 33 -33.12 -9.96 20.93
CA TRP A 33 -33.12 -8.51 21.11
C TRP A 33 -34.42 -7.86 20.64
N LEU A 34 -34.97 -8.30 19.52
CA LEU A 34 -36.26 -7.82 19.03
C LEU A 34 -37.39 -8.11 20.03
N ARG A 35 -37.45 -9.33 20.60
CA ARG A 35 -38.42 -9.65 21.66
C ARG A 35 -38.19 -8.83 22.92
N ASP A 36 -36.94 -8.57 23.28
CA ASP A 36 -36.61 -7.76 24.46
C ASP A 36 -37.10 -6.31 24.26
N ILE A 37 -37.00 -5.76 23.05
CA ILE A 37 -37.54 -4.43 22.68
C ILE A 37 -39.07 -4.45 22.70
N GLU A 38 -39.70 -5.41 22.01
CA GLU A 38 -41.17 -5.55 21.95
C GLU A 38 -41.78 -5.73 23.36
N ASN A 39 -41.16 -6.54 24.22
CA ASN A 39 -41.63 -6.75 25.60
C ASN A 39 -41.50 -5.47 26.45
N ALA A 40 -40.41 -4.72 26.26
CA ALA A 40 -40.18 -3.50 27.02
C ALA A 40 -41.09 -2.35 26.57
N GLU A 41 -41.44 -2.29 25.29
CA GLU A 41 -42.48 -1.39 24.77
C GLU A 41 -43.84 -1.67 25.43
N VAL A 42 -44.21 -2.95 25.58
CA VAL A 42 -45.48 -3.36 26.22
C VAL A 42 -45.50 -3.07 27.72
N GLN A 43 -44.38 -3.26 28.43
CA GLN A 43 -44.32 -3.05 29.89
C GLN A 43 -44.11 -1.60 30.31
N ASN A 44 -43.72 -0.72 29.38
CA ASN A 44 -43.39 0.69 29.62
C ASN A 44 -42.42 0.91 30.81
N ASP A 45 -41.58 -0.08 31.08
CA ASP A 45 -40.62 -0.07 32.18
C ASP A 45 -39.21 0.00 31.60
N ALA A 46 -38.57 1.15 31.82
CA ALA A 46 -37.22 1.41 31.35
C ALA A 46 -36.15 0.50 31.98
N THR A 47 -36.50 -0.30 33.00
CA THR A 47 -35.59 -1.22 33.71
C THR A 47 -35.71 -2.68 33.26
N ALA A 48 -36.69 -3.01 32.40
CA ALA A 48 -36.92 -4.38 31.93
C ALA A 48 -35.93 -4.88 30.86
N TYR A 49 -35.00 -4.04 30.40
CA TYR A 49 -34.05 -4.42 29.34
C TYR A 49 -32.98 -5.37 29.84
N THR A 50 -32.87 -6.54 29.20
CA THR A 50 -31.79 -7.50 29.48
C THR A 50 -30.55 -7.29 28.60
N ALA A 51 -30.67 -6.57 27.48
CA ALA A 51 -29.57 -6.34 26.55
C ALA A 51 -28.71 -5.12 26.96
N PRO A 52 -27.39 -5.28 27.21
CA PRO A 52 -26.51 -4.20 27.66
C PRO A 52 -26.43 -3.01 26.69
N TRP A 53 -26.42 -3.27 25.38
CA TRP A 53 -26.33 -2.21 24.39
C TRP A 53 -27.55 -1.27 24.39
N ILE A 54 -28.76 -1.79 24.63
CA ILE A 54 -30.00 -0.99 24.69
C ILE A 54 -29.95 -0.06 25.90
N GLN A 55 -29.50 -0.57 27.06
CA GLN A 55 -29.34 0.26 28.26
C GLN A 55 -28.35 1.41 28.04
N ASN A 56 -27.26 1.16 27.33
CA ASN A 56 -26.27 2.19 26.99
C ASN A 56 -26.87 3.25 26.04
N VAL A 57 -27.66 2.83 25.05
CA VAL A 57 -28.39 3.75 24.15
C VAL A 57 -29.33 4.64 24.96
N ILE A 58 -30.14 4.05 25.85
CA ILE A 58 -31.08 4.81 26.69
C ILE A 58 -30.35 5.80 27.60
N LYS A 59 -29.23 5.38 28.22
CA LYS A 59 -28.43 6.24 29.10
C LYS A 59 -27.85 7.45 28.35
N GLU A 60 -27.30 7.22 27.16
CA GLU A 60 -26.73 8.28 26.34
C GLU A 60 -27.81 9.20 25.76
N TYR A 61 -28.97 8.65 25.35
CA TYR A 61 -30.12 9.43 24.92
C TYR A 61 -30.65 10.34 26.04
N LYS A 62 -30.81 9.83 27.27
CA LYS A 62 -31.18 10.64 28.45
C LYS A 62 -30.16 11.75 28.70
N SER A 63 -28.87 11.45 28.60
CA SER A 63 -27.80 12.45 28.75
C SER A 63 -27.90 13.58 27.73
N TYR A 64 -28.20 13.26 26.47
CA TYR A 64 -28.35 14.29 25.42
C TYR A 64 -29.62 15.12 25.58
N HIS A 65 -30.72 14.49 26.02
CA HIS A 65 -31.96 15.20 26.32
C HIS A 65 -31.79 16.18 27.51
N LEU A 66 -31.10 15.74 28.57
CA LEU A 66 -30.78 16.60 29.73
C LEU A 66 -29.80 17.74 29.38
N ALA A 67 -28.92 17.52 28.41
CA ALA A 67 -28.01 18.56 27.91
C ALA A 67 -28.71 19.60 27.02
N GLY A 68 -30.02 19.47 26.75
CA GLY A 68 -30.80 20.44 25.97
C GLY A 68 -30.59 20.37 24.46
N VAL A 69 -30.07 19.25 23.94
CA VAL A 69 -29.93 19.04 22.49
C VAL A 69 -31.31 18.81 21.88
N SER A 70 -31.76 19.74 21.02
CA SER A 70 -33.12 19.77 20.47
C SER A 70 -33.45 18.65 19.48
N GLN A 71 -32.43 18.04 18.86
CA GLN A 71 -32.59 16.92 17.92
C GLN A 71 -31.44 15.93 18.10
N VAL A 72 -31.72 14.83 18.78
CA VAL A 72 -30.80 13.70 18.89
C VAL A 72 -31.01 12.79 17.69
N ASN A 73 -29.94 12.50 16.93
CA ASN A 73 -30.01 11.50 15.87
C ASN A 73 -30.06 10.10 16.51
N THR A 74 -31.28 9.62 16.77
CA THR A 74 -31.60 8.33 17.40
C THR A 74 -31.04 7.16 16.61
N GLN A 75 -31.21 7.17 15.28
CA GLN A 75 -30.67 6.13 14.41
C GLN A 75 -29.15 5.97 14.56
N ALA A 76 -28.38 7.07 14.48
CA ALA A 76 -26.92 7.01 14.61
C ALA A 76 -26.48 6.56 16.02
N LEU A 77 -27.24 6.92 17.05
CA LEU A 77 -26.99 6.51 18.43
C LEU A 77 -27.19 5.01 18.62
N ILE A 78 -28.27 4.46 18.04
CA ILE A 78 -28.58 3.02 18.05
C ILE A 78 -27.47 2.25 17.33
N GLU A 79 -27.13 2.66 16.10
CA GLU A 79 -26.08 2.01 15.30
C GLU A 79 -24.72 1.98 16.00
N LYS A 80 -24.33 3.09 16.65
CA LYS A 80 -23.06 3.23 17.39
C LYS A 80 -22.88 2.16 18.47
N HIS A 81 -23.93 1.84 19.22
CA HIS A 81 -23.88 0.85 20.30
C HIS A 81 -24.17 -0.56 19.81
N PHE A 82 -25.09 -0.70 18.86
CA PHE A 82 -25.43 -1.97 18.26
C PHE A 82 -24.22 -2.64 17.58
N PHE A 83 -23.44 -1.89 16.79
CA PHE A 83 -22.27 -2.45 16.10
C PHE A 83 -21.12 -2.82 17.05
N LYS A 84 -21.07 -2.24 18.25
CA LYS A 84 -20.08 -2.55 19.28
C LYS A 84 -20.45 -3.77 20.12
N GLU A 85 -21.72 -4.17 20.11
CA GLU A 85 -22.18 -5.29 20.93
C GLU A 85 -21.54 -6.60 20.44
N SER A 86 -21.00 -7.37 21.40
CA SER A 86 -20.36 -8.63 21.11
C SER A 86 -21.38 -9.77 21.09
N VAL A 87 -21.50 -10.47 19.96
CA VAL A 87 -22.34 -11.66 19.83
C VAL A 87 -21.48 -12.90 20.07
N PRO A 88 -21.94 -13.87 20.88
CA PRO A 88 -21.24 -15.13 21.06
C PRO A 88 -21.33 -15.98 19.79
N LEU A 89 -20.19 -16.19 19.15
CA LEU A 89 -20.00 -17.07 18.00
C LEU A 89 -19.49 -18.44 18.49
N PHE A 90 -20.14 -19.52 18.05
CA PHE A 90 -19.87 -20.90 18.48
C PHE A 90 -19.86 -21.10 20.02
N GLY A 91 -20.43 -20.16 20.79
CA GLY A 91 -20.49 -20.22 22.25
C GLY A 91 -19.23 -19.77 22.99
N PHE A 92 -18.08 -19.60 22.31
CA PHE A 92 -16.81 -19.25 22.95
C PHE A 92 -16.16 -17.96 22.43
N ALA A 93 -16.36 -17.60 21.15
CA ALA A 93 -15.74 -16.43 20.54
C ALA A 93 -16.70 -15.24 20.57
N ARG A 94 -16.41 -14.19 21.34
CA ARG A 94 -17.20 -12.95 21.31
C ARG A 94 -16.71 -12.05 20.20
N VAL A 95 -17.53 -11.85 19.17
CA VAL A 95 -17.19 -11.05 17.98
C VAL A 95 -18.18 -9.89 17.86
N PRO A 96 -17.74 -8.66 17.52
CA PRO A 96 -18.65 -7.53 17.32
C PRO A 96 -19.66 -7.82 16.21
N ALA A 97 -20.94 -7.55 16.48
CA ALA A 97 -22.06 -7.84 15.57
C ALA A 97 -21.87 -7.23 14.17
N GLY A 98 -21.36 -5.99 14.11
CA GLY A 98 -21.14 -5.28 12.84
C GLY A 98 -20.05 -5.93 11.98
N GLY A 99 -18.93 -6.30 12.60
CA GLY A 99 -17.83 -6.99 11.89
C GLY A 99 -18.29 -8.35 11.36
N MET A 100 -19.06 -9.08 12.17
CA MET A 100 -19.59 -10.38 11.79
C MET A 100 -20.58 -10.32 10.63
N MET A 101 -21.51 -9.35 10.65
CA MET A 101 -22.49 -9.17 9.58
C MET A 101 -21.81 -8.83 8.24
N ARG A 102 -20.80 -7.96 8.27
CA ARG A 102 -19.99 -7.65 7.08
C ARG A 102 -19.22 -8.87 6.59
N PHE A 103 -18.58 -9.62 7.50
CA PHE A 103 -17.86 -10.84 7.13
C PHE A 103 -18.78 -11.86 6.48
N MET A 104 -19.99 -12.04 7.01
CA MET A 104 -20.98 -12.97 6.47
C MET A 104 -21.39 -12.61 5.04
N GLN A 105 -21.56 -11.32 4.74
CA GLN A 105 -21.84 -10.85 3.36
C GLN A 105 -20.68 -11.13 2.39
N GLN A 106 -19.44 -11.23 2.88
CA GLN A 106 -18.26 -11.53 2.06
C GLN A 106 -18.00 -13.04 1.88
N LEU A 107 -18.70 -13.92 2.62
CA LEU A 107 -18.50 -15.36 2.54
C LEU A 107 -18.86 -15.96 1.16
N PRO A 108 -20.02 -15.65 0.54
CA PRO A 108 -20.34 -16.22 -0.77
C PRO A 108 -19.34 -15.82 -1.87
N PRO A 109 -18.96 -14.53 -2.03
CA PRO A 109 -17.92 -14.14 -2.98
C PRO A 109 -16.58 -14.84 -2.71
N THR A 110 -16.17 -14.93 -1.45
CA THR A 110 -14.91 -15.58 -1.06
C THR A 110 -14.92 -17.07 -1.40
N SER A 111 -16.05 -17.76 -1.23
CA SER A 111 -16.23 -19.16 -1.62
C SER A 111 -16.03 -19.37 -3.13
N ILE A 112 -16.52 -18.45 -3.96
CA ILE A 112 -16.31 -18.49 -5.42
C ILE A 112 -14.82 -18.32 -5.74
N ILE A 113 -14.16 -17.34 -5.12
CA ILE A 113 -12.73 -17.07 -5.34
C ILE A 113 -11.88 -18.29 -4.95
N ILE A 114 -12.18 -18.94 -3.82
CA ILE A 114 -11.48 -20.15 -3.39
C ILE A 114 -11.75 -21.32 -4.36
N GLY A 115 -12.97 -21.44 -4.89
CA GLY A 115 -13.30 -22.40 -5.94
C GLY A 115 -12.47 -22.19 -7.21
N ILE A 116 -12.37 -20.93 -7.67
CA ILE A 116 -11.55 -20.53 -8.83
C ILE A 116 -10.06 -20.79 -8.57
N LEU A 117 -9.57 -20.47 -7.38
CA LEU A 117 -8.19 -20.77 -6.98
C LEU A 117 -7.90 -22.27 -7.05
N GLY A 118 -8.84 -23.11 -6.60
CA GLY A 118 -8.78 -24.56 -6.76
C GLY A 118 -8.66 -24.98 -8.23
N THR A 119 -9.39 -24.32 -9.14
CA THR A 119 -9.29 -24.54 -10.59
C THR A 119 -7.89 -24.23 -11.12
N PHE A 120 -7.33 -23.07 -10.76
CA PHE A 120 -5.98 -22.69 -11.16
C PHE A 120 -4.93 -23.70 -10.68
N ILE A 121 -5.06 -24.15 -9.42
CA ILE A 121 -4.16 -25.17 -8.85
C ILE A 121 -4.31 -26.49 -9.62
N GLY A 122 -5.53 -26.96 -9.86
CA GLY A 122 -5.79 -28.22 -10.57
C GLY A 122 -5.26 -28.22 -12.01
N LEU A 123 -5.45 -27.10 -12.74
CA LEU A 123 -4.90 -26.94 -14.08
C LEU A 123 -3.37 -26.86 -14.08
N THR A 124 -2.78 -26.19 -13.10
CA THR A 124 -1.30 -26.12 -12.97
C THR A 124 -0.72 -27.51 -12.71
N LEU A 125 -1.36 -28.31 -11.85
CA LEU A 125 -0.97 -29.72 -11.62
C LEU A 125 -1.11 -30.57 -12.88
N ALA A 126 -2.18 -30.37 -13.66
CA ALA A 126 -2.38 -31.08 -14.93
C ALA A 126 -1.29 -30.73 -15.97
N ILE A 127 -0.86 -29.47 -16.02
CA ILE A 127 0.23 -29.04 -16.92
C ILE A 127 1.58 -29.62 -16.46
N SER A 128 1.86 -29.60 -15.15
CA SER A 128 3.08 -30.21 -14.58
C SER A 128 3.15 -31.70 -14.89
N SER A 129 2.04 -32.43 -14.71
CA SER A 129 2.01 -33.87 -14.99
C SER A 129 2.12 -34.18 -16.49
N MET A 130 1.55 -33.35 -17.37
CA MET A 130 1.78 -33.45 -18.82
C MET A 130 3.25 -33.24 -19.18
N GLN A 131 3.91 -32.26 -18.57
CA GLN A 131 5.32 -31.97 -18.82
C GLN A 131 6.22 -33.13 -18.36
N GLU A 132 6.00 -33.65 -17.15
CA GLU A 132 6.74 -34.81 -16.60
C GLU A 132 6.54 -36.05 -17.48
N THR A 133 5.30 -36.28 -17.91
CA THR A 133 4.94 -37.37 -18.83
C THR A 133 5.68 -37.25 -20.17
N LEU A 134 5.71 -36.06 -20.76
CA LEU A 134 6.39 -35.81 -22.04
C LEU A 134 7.90 -36.01 -21.91
N MET A 135 8.51 -35.58 -20.80
CA MET A 135 9.92 -35.83 -20.51
C MET A 135 10.21 -37.32 -20.32
N PHE A 136 9.36 -38.04 -19.59
CA PHE A 136 9.50 -39.48 -19.37
C PHE A 136 9.45 -40.27 -20.70
N LEU A 137 8.50 -39.92 -21.58
CA LEU A 137 8.39 -40.53 -22.91
C LEU A 137 9.56 -40.16 -23.84
N SER A 138 10.15 -38.97 -23.68
CA SER A 138 11.29 -38.51 -24.50
C SER A 138 12.64 -39.13 -24.09
N GLN A 139 12.78 -39.64 -22.85
CA GLN A 139 14.06 -40.11 -22.31
C GLN A 139 14.30 -41.62 -22.44
N LYS A 140 13.31 -42.42 -22.85
CA LYS A 140 13.44 -43.88 -23.05
C LYS A 140 12.99 -44.33 -24.45
N PRO A 141 13.78 -44.09 -25.51
CA PRO A 141 13.44 -44.56 -26.85
C PRO A 141 13.77 -46.04 -27.09
N GLU A 142 14.69 -46.62 -26.33
CA GLU A 142 15.28 -47.95 -26.66
C GLU A 142 14.66 -49.15 -25.94
N ASP A 143 13.89 -48.93 -24.86
CA ASP A 143 13.12 -50.00 -24.22
C ASP A 143 11.73 -50.10 -24.89
N ALA A 144 11.67 -50.82 -26.02
CA ALA A 144 10.44 -51.13 -26.77
C ALA A 144 9.47 -52.08 -26.02
N ASN A 145 9.40 -51.98 -24.70
CA ASN A 145 8.29 -52.42 -23.88
C ASN A 145 7.75 -51.19 -23.13
N LEU A 146 7.28 -50.20 -23.89
CA LEU A 146 6.34 -49.19 -23.39
C LEU A 146 5.13 -49.95 -22.87
N ASN A 147 5.14 -50.24 -21.57
CA ASN A 147 4.08 -50.97 -20.91
C ASN A 147 2.81 -50.12 -21.09
N LEU A 148 1.74 -50.69 -21.65
CA LEU A 148 0.49 -49.97 -21.88
C LEU A 148 0.01 -49.25 -20.60
N ALA A 149 0.34 -49.81 -19.43
CA ALA A 149 0.16 -49.20 -18.12
C ALA A 149 0.81 -47.81 -17.97
N SER A 150 2.06 -47.61 -18.41
CA SER A 150 2.75 -46.32 -18.30
C SER A 150 2.18 -45.27 -19.24
N VAL A 151 1.66 -45.67 -20.41
CA VAL A 151 0.96 -44.77 -21.35
C VAL A 151 -0.42 -44.37 -20.80
N ILE A 152 -1.13 -45.32 -20.19
CA ILE A 152 -2.41 -45.04 -19.53
C ILE A 152 -2.21 -44.11 -18.33
N GLU A 153 -1.18 -44.31 -17.52
CA GLU A 153 -0.85 -43.46 -16.37
C GLU A 153 -0.46 -42.02 -16.80
N ALA A 154 0.37 -41.92 -17.84
CA ALA A 154 0.74 -40.69 -18.53
C ALA A 154 -0.47 -39.85 -19.00
N ILE A 155 -1.51 -40.51 -19.49
CA ILE A 155 -2.74 -39.85 -19.96
C ILE A 155 -3.69 -39.55 -18.79
N SER A 156 -3.80 -40.46 -17.82
CA SER A 156 -4.73 -40.36 -16.69
C SER A 156 -4.35 -39.24 -15.72
N SER A 157 -3.06 -39.00 -15.49
CA SER A 157 -2.58 -38.01 -14.52
C SER A 157 -3.03 -36.56 -14.83
N PRO A 158 -2.93 -36.06 -16.08
CA PRO A 158 -3.52 -34.77 -16.47
C PRO A 158 -5.05 -34.69 -16.29
N PHE A 159 -5.78 -35.76 -16.61
CA PHE A 159 -7.23 -35.81 -16.44
C PHE A 159 -7.65 -35.73 -14.97
N GLN A 160 -6.83 -36.26 -14.05
CA GLN A 160 -7.07 -36.11 -12.61
C GLN A 160 -6.93 -34.65 -12.16
N GLY A 161 -5.89 -33.92 -12.61
CA GLY A 161 -5.73 -32.49 -12.31
C GLY A 161 -6.88 -31.63 -12.83
N MET A 162 -7.37 -31.94 -14.04
CA MET A 162 -8.54 -31.29 -14.62
C MET A 162 -9.85 -31.62 -13.87
N SER A 163 -10.04 -32.89 -13.47
CA SER A 163 -11.20 -33.31 -12.67
C SER A 163 -11.23 -32.60 -11.31
N VAL A 164 -10.07 -32.48 -10.65
CA VAL A 164 -9.90 -31.73 -9.41
C VAL A 164 -10.32 -30.27 -9.59
N ALA A 165 -9.84 -29.61 -10.65
CA ALA A 165 -10.17 -28.23 -10.96
C ALA A 165 -11.69 -28.02 -11.12
N PHE A 166 -12.36 -28.96 -11.80
CA PHE A 166 -13.80 -28.93 -12.00
C PHE A 166 -14.59 -29.12 -10.69
N ILE A 167 -14.20 -30.11 -9.88
CA ILE A 167 -14.86 -30.41 -8.60
C ILE A 167 -14.72 -29.22 -7.63
N THR A 168 -13.55 -28.59 -7.55
CA THR A 168 -13.36 -27.41 -6.68
C THR A 168 -14.18 -26.20 -7.14
N SER A 169 -14.35 -26.02 -8.45
CA SER A 169 -15.20 -24.96 -9.00
C SER A 169 -16.68 -25.17 -8.68
N ILE A 170 -17.19 -26.40 -8.86
CA ILE A 170 -18.57 -26.75 -8.51
C ILE A 170 -18.79 -26.60 -7.01
N ALA A 171 -17.85 -27.06 -6.19
CA ALA A 171 -17.95 -26.91 -4.74
C ALA A 171 -17.97 -25.43 -4.31
N GLY A 172 -17.11 -24.58 -4.90
CA GLY A 172 -17.06 -23.15 -4.58
C GLY A 172 -18.34 -22.40 -4.95
N ILE A 173 -18.85 -22.62 -6.17
CA ILE A 173 -20.10 -22.01 -6.67
C ILE A 173 -21.31 -22.57 -5.93
N GLY A 174 -21.38 -23.89 -5.74
CA GLY A 174 -22.46 -24.56 -5.03
C GLY A 174 -22.54 -24.11 -3.57
N ASN A 175 -21.40 -23.98 -2.89
CA ASN A 175 -21.34 -23.44 -1.54
C ASN A 175 -21.75 -21.95 -1.49
N ALA A 176 -21.31 -21.13 -2.45
CA ALA A 176 -21.72 -19.74 -2.51
C ALA A 176 -23.23 -19.58 -2.70
N LEU A 177 -23.83 -20.39 -3.59
CA LEU A 177 -25.27 -20.43 -3.80
C LEU A 177 -25.99 -20.88 -2.52
N PHE A 178 -25.50 -21.93 -1.88
CA PHE A 178 -26.05 -22.45 -0.63
C PHE A 178 -26.02 -21.40 0.50
N LEU A 179 -24.88 -20.74 0.70
CA LEU A 179 -24.74 -19.65 1.68
C LEU A 179 -25.66 -18.47 1.36
N THR A 180 -25.78 -18.10 0.08
CA THR A 180 -26.66 -17.01 -0.37
C THR A 180 -28.12 -17.33 -0.10
N LEU A 181 -28.58 -18.57 -0.35
CA LEU A 181 -29.95 -18.99 -0.02
C LEU A 181 -30.23 -18.90 1.48
N ILE A 182 -29.26 -19.30 2.31
CA ILE A 182 -29.39 -19.21 3.77
C ILE A 182 -29.45 -17.75 4.22
N GLN A 183 -28.60 -16.88 3.68
CA GLN A 183 -28.59 -15.45 4.01
C GLN A 183 -29.85 -14.72 3.53
N ASN A 184 -30.41 -15.13 2.38
CA ASN A 184 -31.68 -14.64 1.87
C ASN A 184 -32.90 -15.16 2.66
N GLY A 185 -32.67 -15.97 3.68
CA GLY A 185 -33.67 -16.26 4.69
C GLY A 185 -34.51 -17.50 4.42
N VAL A 186 -34.04 -18.43 3.57
CA VAL A 186 -34.69 -19.75 3.39
C VAL A 186 -34.86 -20.49 4.73
N LEU A 187 -33.90 -20.34 5.65
CA LEU A 187 -33.95 -20.94 6.99
C LEU A 187 -34.68 -20.09 8.05
N THR A 188 -34.89 -18.80 7.79
CA THR A 188 -35.45 -17.82 8.74
C THR A 188 -36.84 -17.34 8.34
N ASN A 189 -37.61 -18.16 7.63
CA ASN A 189 -38.96 -17.85 7.15
C ASN A 189 -39.02 -16.59 6.28
N GLY A 190 -38.05 -16.42 5.37
CA GLY A 190 -37.97 -15.28 4.45
C GLY A 190 -37.42 -13.99 5.06
N ARG A 191 -36.97 -14.02 6.33
CA ARG A 191 -36.42 -12.83 7.01
C ARG A 191 -34.90 -12.84 6.91
N THR A 192 -34.35 -11.88 6.18
CA THR A 192 -32.91 -11.68 6.04
C THR A 192 -32.32 -11.07 7.32
N THR A 193 -31.01 -11.20 7.53
CA THR A 193 -30.32 -10.51 8.63
C THR A 193 -30.47 -8.98 8.52
N ALA A 194 -30.54 -8.45 7.30
CA ALA A 194 -30.80 -7.04 7.04
C ALA A 194 -32.20 -6.61 7.51
N TYR A 195 -33.22 -7.43 7.25
CA TYR A 195 -34.57 -7.18 7.76
C TYR A 195 -34.62 -7.11 9.29
N TYR A 196 -33.92 -8.01 9.98
CA TYR A 196 -33.85 -7.97 11.45
C TYR A 196 -33.15 -6.72 11.97
N LEU A 197 -32.09 -6.28 11.31
CA LEU A 197 -31.37 -5.07 11.66
C LEU A 197 -32.28 -3.84 11.53
N GLU A 198 -32.90 -3.67 10.36
CA GLU A 198 -33.81 -2.55 10.09
C GLU A 198 -34.98 -2.53 11.08
N LYS A 199 -35.57 -3.70 11.35
CA LYS A 199 -36.65 -3.80 12.34
C LYS A 199 -36.19 -3.44 13.75
N ILE A 200 -35.03 -3.92 14.19
CA ILE A 200 -34.47 -3.56 15.51
C ILE A 200 -34.21 -2.05 15.62
N ILE A 201 -33.65 -1.44 14.57
CA ILE A 201 -33.39 0.00 14.55
C ILE A 201 -34.71 0.77 14.62
N SER A 202 -35.68 0.43 13.77
CA SER A 202 -37.00 1.07 13.72
C SER A 202 -37.77 0.93 15.03
N ASP A 203 -37.83 -0.26 15.62
CA ASP A 203 -38.56 -0.50 16.86
C ASP A 203 -37.86 0.20 18.04
N CYS A 204 -36.52 0.21 18.06
CA CYS A 204 -35.75 0.91 19.09
C CYS A 204 -35.88 2.45 18.96
N GLU A 205 -35.91 2.98 17.74
CA GLU A 205 -36.14 4.41 17.46
C GLU A 205 -37.54 4.82 17.88
N SER A 206 -38.57 4.08 17.45
CA SER A 206 -39.95 4.30 17.86
C SER A 206 -40.07 4.32 19.39
N PHE A 207 -39.39 3.38 20.08
CA PHE A 207 -39.35 3.35 21.53
C PHE A 207 -38.73 4.60 22.16
N LEU A 208 -37.58 5.06 21.66
CA LEU A 208 -36.91 6.26 22.19
C LEU A 208 -37.73 7.53 21.98
N ASP A 209 -38.34 7.66 20.81
CA ASP A 209 -39.07 8.88 20.41
C ASP A 209 -40.48 8.96 20.98
N HIS A 210 -41.19 7.82 21.11
CA HIS A 210 -42.55 7.82 21.65
C HIS A 210 -42.59 7.58 23.16
N ASN A 211 -41.96 6.52 23.67
CA ASN A 211 -42.07 6.19 25.10
C ASN A 211 -41.13 7.06 25.93
N LEU A 212 -39.83 7.03 25.59
CA LEU A 212 -38.83 7.66 26.44
C LEU A 212 -38.89 9.19 26.39
N ASN A 213 -39.09 9.78 25.21
CA ASN A 213 -39.24 11.23 25.06
C ASN A 213 -40.52 11.75 25.74
N ALA A 214 -41.63 11.01 25.68
CA ALA A 214 -42.85 11.37 26.39
C ALA A 214 -42.65 11.37 27.91
N SER A 215 -41.99 10.36 28.47
CA SER A 215 -41.65 10.33 29.89
C SER A 215 -40.72 11.47 30.31
N LEU A 216 -39.70 11.78 29.51
CA LEU A 216 -38.74 12.86 29.80
C LEU A 216 -39.36 14.27 29.65
N THR A 217 -40.32 14.44 28.74
CA THR A 217 -41.03 15.71 28.56
C THR A 217 -42.00 15.96 29.72
N GLN A 218 -42.60 14.92 30.30
CA GLN A 218 -43.40 15.04 31.53
C GLN A 218 -42.55 15.41 32.76
N GLU A 219 -41.27 15.07 32.80
CA GLU A 219 -40.34 15.46 33.86
C GLU A 219 -39.80 16.90 33.74
N LYS A 220 -40.09 17.63 32.66
CA LYS A 220 -39.75 19.07 32.59
C LYS A 220 -40.64 19.86 33.55
N PRO A 221 -40.08 20.56 34.55
CA PRO A 221 -40.86 21.36 35.49
C PRO A 221 -41.21 22.69 34.82
N HIS A 222 -42.16 22.69 33.89
CA HIS A 222 -42.77 23.94 33.42
C HIS A 222 -43.50 24.68 34.55
N ASP A 223 -43.96 23.95 35.57
CA ASP A 223 -44.67 24.48 36.74
C ASP A 223 -43.80 25.26 37.75
N GLU A 224 -42.48 25.06 37.77
CA GLU A 224 -41.63 25.72 38.77
C GLU A 224 -41.41 27.20 38.46
N MET A 225 -41.26 27.58 37.18
CA MET A 225 -41.03 28.97 36.82
C MET A 225 -42.30 29.82 36.99
N GLU A 226 -43.47 29.27 36.70
CA GLU A 226 -44.77 29.93 36.88
C GLU A 226 -45.10 30.12 38.37
N ARG A 227 -44.86 29.10 39.22
CA ARG A 227 -44.99 29.22 40.68
C ARG A 227 -44.00 30.18 41.33
N ILE A 228 -42.78 30.28 40.82
CA ILE A 228 -41.79 31.23 41.33
C ILE A 228 -42.21 32.66 40.99
N LEU A 229 -42.76 32.89 39.79
CA LEU A 229 -43.27 34.21 39.39
C LEU A 229 -44.51 34.62 40.20
N ASP A 230 -45.45 33.70 40.47
CA ASP A 230 -46.61 33.97 41.32
C ASP A 230 -46.22 34.25 42.79
N ARG A 231 -45.24 33.51 43.32
CA ARG A 231 -44.69 33.76 44.66
C ARG A 231 -43.94 35.09 44.74
N LEU A 232 -43.25 35.48 43.68
CA LEU A 232 -42.56 36.76 43.60
C LEU A 232 -43.58 37.91 43.57
N ALA A 233 -44.63 37.78 42.76
CA ALA A 233 -45.71 38.78 42.66
C ALA A 233 -46.44 38.96 43.99
N GLY A 234 -46.77 37.87 44.68
CA GLY A 234 -47.40 37.92 46.01
C GLY A 234 -46.53 38.59 47.08
N ARG A 235 -45.21 38.27 47.11
CA ARG A 235 -44.28 38.89 48.06
C ARG A 235 -44.06 40.39 47.80
N ILE A 236 -44.05 40.81 46.54
CA ILE A 236 -43.90 42.23 46.20
C ILE A 236 -45.13 43.02 46.66
N GLN A 237 -46.34 42.48 46.50
CA GLN A 237 -47.57 43.14 46.94
C GLN A 237 -47.64 43.30 48.46
N GLU A 238 -47.22 42.28 49.21
CA GLU A 238 -47.21 42.31 50.68
C GLU A 238 -46.14 43.26 51.22
N SER A 239 -44.94 43.24 50.64
CA SER A 239 -43.87 44.20 50.96
C SER A 239 -44.26 45.65 50.65
N PHE A 240 -45.03 45.90 49.58
CA PHE A 240 -45.53 47.25 49.27
C PHE A 240 -46.51 47.79 50.31
N HIS A 241 -47.31 46.91 50.94
CA HIS A 241 -48.31 47.29 51.93
C HIS A 241 -47.67 47.60 53.30
N GLU A 242 -46.68 46.80 53.72
CA GLU A 242 -45.88 47.07 54.93
C GLU A 242 -45.04 48.34 54.77
N THR A 243 -44.42 48.55 53.60
CA THR A 243 -43.57 49.72 53.32
C THR A 243 -44.36 51.03 53.39
N LEU A 244 -45.64 51.04 53.01
CA LEU A 244 -46.49 52.25 53.06
C LEU A 244 -46.87 52.64 54.50
N GLY A 245 -47.04 51.65 55.38
CA GLY A 245 -47.27 51.85 56.81
C GLY A 245 -46.02 52.42 57.49
N ASP A 246 -44.87 51.80 57.24
CA ASP A 246 -43.58 52.23 57.80
C ASP A 246 -43.13 53.60 57.26
N PHE A 247 -43.45 53.93 56.00
CA PHE A 247 -43.16 55.24 55.42
C PHE A 247 -43.85 56.39 56.17
N SER A 248 -45.11 56.20 56.58
CA SER A 248 -45.88 57.21 57.31
C SER A 248 -45.30 57.47 58.70
N THR A 249 -44.91 56.40 59.41
CA THR A 249 -44.27 56.49 60.74
C THR A 249 -42.86 57.06 60.65
N ASN A 250 -42.10 56.69 59.62
CA ASN A 250 -40.78 57.24 59.36
C ASN A 250 -40.83 58.73 58.95
N MET A 251 -41.89 59.21 58.29
CA MET A 251 -42.07 60.62 57.96
C MET A 251 -42.27 61.48 59.22
N VAL A 252 -43.02 60.97 60.21
CA VAL A 252 -43.22 61.63 61.51
C VAL A 252 -41.91 61.66 62.30
N ASN A 253 -41.18 60.54 62.36
CA ASN A 253 -39.87 60.46 63.00
C ASN A 253 -38.83 61.34 62.30
N PHE A 254 -38.87 61.42 60.96
CA PHE A 254 -38.03 62.31 60.16
C PHE A 254 -38.30 63.78 60.49
N THR A 255 -39.57 64.18 60.65
CA THR A 255 -39.93 65.56 61.00
C THR A 255 -39.42 65.93 62.39
N SER A 256 -39.52 65.02 63.37
CA SER A 256 -38.95 65.20 64.70
C SER A 256 -37.41 65.23 64.68
N GLY A 257 -36.78 64.35 63.89
CA GLY A 257 -35.33 64.35 63.66
C GLY A 257 -34.82 65.60 62.95
N LEU A 258 -35.63 66.19 62.06
CA LEU A 258 -35.32 67.45 61.36
C LEU A 258 -35.32 68.64 62.32
N GLU A 259 -36.27 68.65 63.27
CA GLU A 259 -36.32 69.66 64.34
C GLU A 259 -35.07 69.59 65.24
N GLN A 260 -34.68 68.37 65.64
CA GLN A 260 -33.45 68.12 66.39
C GLN A 260 -32.20 68.52 65.58
N ALA A 261 -32.12 68.14 64.30
CA ALA A 261 -31.01 68.50 63.43
C ALA A 261 -30.90 70.02 63.22
N MET A 262 -32.02 70.73 63.13
CA MET A 262 -32.05 72.20 63.08
C MET A 262 -31.50 72.81 64.37
N GLN A 263 -31.80 72.21 65.52
CA GLN A 263 -31.26 72.62 66.81
C GLN A 263 -29.74 72.36 66.90
N ASP A 264 -29.29 71.21 66.38
CA ASP A 264 -27.87 70.86 66.30
C ASP A 264 -27.10 71.74 65.29
N VAL A 265 -27.72 72.11 64.16
CA VAL A 265 -27.16 73.08 63.21
C VAL A 265 -27.01 74.44 63.85
N LYS A 266 -27.99 74.89 64.65
CA LYS A 266 -27.89 76.14 65.40
C LYS A 266 -26.75 76.08 66.43
N ALA A 267 -26.60 74.96 67.14
CA ALA A 267 -25.48 74.72 68.05
C ALA A 267 -24.13 74.70 67.31
N THR A 268 -24.09 74.09 66.12
CA THR A 268 -22.91 74.02 65.26
C THR A 268 -22.55 75.40 64.72
N LEU A 269 -23.52 76.24 64.35
CA LEU A 269 -23.28 77.62 63.93
C LEU A 269 -22.74 78.49 65.07
N SER A 270 -23.20 78.29 66.31
CA SER A 270 -22.57 78.93 67.47
C SER A 270 -21.14 78.45 67.69
N ALA A 271 -20.88 77.14 67.60
CA ALA A 271 -19.52 76.59 67.68
C ALA A 271 -18.63 77.10 66.53
N GLN A 272 -19.17 77.23 65.31
CA GLN A 272 -18.46 77.79 64.16
C GLN A 272 -18.09 79.24 64.38
N ARG A 273 -18.96 80.03 65.02
CA ARG A 273 -18.65 81.41 65.40
C ARG A 273 -17.48 81.46 66.37
N GLU A 274 -17.48 80.58 67.37
CA GLU A 274 -16.38 80.44 68.33
C GLU A 274 -15.08 79.95 67.66
N TYR A 275 -15.16 78.98 66.75
CA TYR A 275 -14.03 78.55 65.93
C TYR A 275 -13.53 79.64 65.00
N THR A 276 -14.40 80.50 64.48
CA THR A 276 -14.00 81.65 63.64
C THR A 276 -13.23 82.67 64.47
N GLU A 277 -13.63 82.88 65.73
CA GLU A 277 -12.91 83.71 66.68
C GLU A 277 -11.55 83.10 67.05
N GLN A 278 -11.50 81.79 67.32
CA GLN A 278 -10.24 81.07 67.51
C GLN A 278 -9.36 81.06 66.25
N PHE A 279 -9.95 80.99 65.06
CA PHE A 279 -9.26 81.06 63.78
C PHE A 279 -8.69 82.45 63.51
N SER A 280 -9.42 83.52 63.88
CA SER A 280 -8.91 84.89 63.86
C SER A 280 -7.68 85.01 64.76
N ASN A 281 -7.76 84.51 66.00
CA ASN A 281 -6.62 84.46 66.91
C ASN A 281 -5.46 83.61 66.35
N SER A 282 -5.78 82.50 65.68
CA SER A 282 -4.80 81.64 65.01
C SER A 282 -4.19 82.29 63.78
N THR A 283 -4.90 83.20 63.10
CA THR A 283 -4.37 83.96 61.97
C THR A 283 -3.33 84.96 62.46
N THR A 284 -3.55 85.57 63.63
CA THR A 284 -2.54 86.42 64.28
C THR A 284 -1.28 85.62 64.66
N THR A 285 -1.43 84.37 65.12
CA THR A 285 -0.26 83.50 65.37
C THR A 285 0.40 83.02 64.08
N LEU A 286 -0.36 82.83 62.99
CA LEU A 286 0.15 82.47 61.66
C LEU A 286 0.93 83.63 61.01
N GLU A 287 0.51 84.88 61.26
CA GLU A 287 1.27 86.07 60.90
C GLU A 287 2.62 86.10 61.64
N ALA A 288 2.62 85.83 62.95
CA ALA A 288 3.85 85.69 63.73
C ALA A 288 4.73 84.52 63.24
N PHE A 289 4.13 83.42 62.77
CA PHE A 289 4.83 82.34 62.10
C PHE A 289 5.41 82.77 60.75
N GLY A 290 4.69 83.58 59.95
CA GLY A 290 5.16 84.14 58.69
C GLY A 290 6.44 84.96 58.86
N VAL A 291 6.52 85.76 59.94
CA VAL A 291 7.75 86.48 60.31
C VAL A 291 8.92 85.50 60.57
N LYS A 292 8.69 84.42 61.33
CA LYS A 292 9.72 83.37 61.55
C LYS A 292 10.09 82.59 60.29
N LEU A 293 9.13 82.40 59.38
CA LEU A 293 9.34 81.73 58.11
C LEU A 293 10.18 82.61 57.16
N GLN A 294 10.04 83.93 57.24
CA GLN A 294 10.90 84.87 56.53
C GLN A 294 12.34 84.89 57.07
N GLU A 295 12.53 84.76 58.39
CA GLU A 295 13.85 84.50 58.99
C GLU A 295 14.45 83.16 58.51
N SER A 296 13.60 82.15 58.29
CA SER A 296 14.04 80.84 57.76
C SER A 296 14.40 80.92 56.27
N PHE A 297 13.74 81.76 55.48
CA PHE A 297 14.12 82.03 54.08
C PHE A 297 15.47 82.75 53.96
N THR A 298 15.78 83.66 54.88
CA THR A 298 17.11 84.30 54.93
C THR A 298 18.22 83.31 55.31
N GLN A 299 17.91 82.27 56.09
CA GLN A 299 18.83 81.14 56.29
C GLN A 299 18.94 80.22 55.06
N LEU A 300 17.87 80.05 54.27
CA LEU A 300 17.84 79.27 53.03
C LEU A 300 18.66 79.89 51.89
N ASP A 301 18.79 81.22 51.83
CA ASP A 301 19.71 81.88 50.88
C ASP A 301 21.18 81.44 51.11
N GLY A 302 21.57 81.22 52.37
CA GLY A 302 22.88 80.63 52.72
C GLY A 302 23.01 79.13 52.36
N VAL A 303 21.90 78.44 52.09
CA VAL A 303 21.87 77.04 51.62
C VAL A 303 21.93 76.97 50.09
N GLN A 304 21.44 77.99 49.38
CA GLN A 304 21.51 78.08 47.91
C GLN A 304 22.95 78.19 47.38
N GLU A 305 23.84 78.88 48.11
CA GLU A 305 25.29 78.92 47.82
C GLU A 305 25.93 77.52 47.92
N LYS A 306 25.49 76.71 48.89
CA LYS A 306 25.95 75.32 49.07
C LYS A 306 25.34 74.36 48.04
N ALA A 307 24.10 74.59 47.60
CA ALA A 307 23.44 73.81 46.56
C ALA A 307 24.08 74.01 45.18
N THR A 308 24.55 75.22 44.88
CA THR A 308 25.24 75.54 43.61
C THR A 308 26.55 74.77 43.46
N ASN A 309 27.31 74.63 44.56
CA ASN A 309 28.51 73.78 44.60
C ASN A 309 28.18 72.28 44.44
N GLY A 310 27.05 71.81 44.99
CA GLY A 310 26.58 70.44 44.80
C GLY A 310 26.14 70.12 43.36
N ILE A 311 25.60 71.10 42.63
CA ILE A 311 25.18 70.94 41.23
C ILE A 311 26.40 70.80 40.30
N ILE A 312 27.50 71.50 40.58
CA ILE A 312 28.77 71.36 39.84
C ILE A 312 29.35 69.94 40.01
N GLU A 313 29.27 69.38 41.23
CA GLU A 313 29.71 68.02 41.50
C GLU A 313 28.81 66.96 40.80
N LEU A 314 27.51 67.21 40.73
CA LEU A 314 26.56 66.35 40.02
C LEU A 314 26.83 66.33 38.50
N GLY A 315 27.16 67.49 37.92
CA GLY A 315 27.52 67.63 36.51
C GLY A 315 28.76 66.82 36.12
N ASN A 316 29.76 66.79 36.99
CA ASN A 316 30.97 65.98 36.78
C ASN A 316 30.68 64.48 36.82
N ARG A 317 29.74 64.02 37.67
CA ARG A 317 29.31 62.61 37.73
C ARG A 317 28.51 62.20 36.50
N LEU A 318 27.64 63.07 35.99
CA LEU A 318 26.88 62.85 34.76
C LEU A 318 27.78 62.72 33.52
N LYS A 319 28.84 63.53 33.44
CA LYS A 319 29.84 63.42 32.36
C LYS A 319 30.60 62.09 32.38
N ASN A 320 30.82 61.54 33.58
CA ASN A 320 31.42 60.22 33.77
C ASN A 320 30.46 59.08 33.38
N LEU A 321 29.17 59.24 33.67
CA LEU A 321 28.12 58.31 33.26
C LEU A 321 27.95 58.29 31.72
N GLU A 322 28.03 59.45 31.07
CA GLU A 322 28.00 59.58 29.61
C GLU A 322 29.17 58.86 28.94
N SER A 323 30.38 59.01 29.50
CA SER A 323 31.57 58.27 29.08
C SER A 323 31.37 56.75 29.19
N GLN A 324 30.76 56.28 30.29
CA GLN A 324 30.44 54.86 30.49
C GLN A 324 29.37 54.38 29.50
N LEU A 325 28.33 55.17 29.23
CA LEU A 325 27.29 54.84 28.26
C LEU A 325 27.81 54.80 26.81
N GLN A 326 28.71 55.70 26.43
CA GLN A 326 29.39 55.63 25.13
C GLN A 326 30.29 54.39 25.01
N SER A 327 30.93 53.97 26.10
CA SER A 327 31.72 52.73 26.12
C SER A 327 30.85 51.47 26.00
N LEU A 328 29.67 51.49 26.63
CA LEU A 328 28.65 50.44 26.56
C LEU A 328 28.01 50.35 25.17
N SER A 329 27.73 51.50 24.54
CA SER A 329 27.25 51.58 23.16
C SER A 329 28.27 51.01 22.17
N LYS A 330 29.56 51.35 22.31
CA LYS A 330 30.64 50.73 21.52
C LYS A 330 30.77 49.22 21.76
N HIS A 331 30.53 48.76 22.99
CA HIS A 331 30.46 47.32 23.30
C HIS A 331 29.23 46.64 22.68
N HIS A 332 28.11 47.35 22.56
CA HIS A 332 26.90 46.83 21.94
C HIS A 332 27.04 46.72 20.42
N GLU A 333 27.67 47.70 19.77
CA GLU A 333 28.04 47.62 18.33
C GLU A 333 29.05 46.49 18.06
N ALA A 334 30.04 46.30 18.94
CA ALA A 334 30.97 45.17 18.85
C ALA A 334 30.27 43.81 19.11
N GLY A 335 29.26 43.78 19.98
CA GLY A 335 28.39 42.64 20.23
C GLY A 335 27.50 42.30 19.04
N GLN A 336 26.93 43.30 18.37
CA GLN A 336 26.17 43.14 17.13
C GLN A 336 27.05 42.65 15.98
N ARG A 337 28.27 43.19 15.82
CA ARG A 337 29.23 42.69 14.82
C ARG A 337 29.68 41.26 15.13
N LYS A 338 29.83 40.89 16.41
CA LYS A 338 30.11 39.50 16.80
C LYS A 338 28.92 38.59 16.53
N PHE A 339 27.70 39.05 16.77
CA PHE A 339 26.49 38.30 16.45
C PHE A 339 26.33 38.14 14.93
N GLU A 340 26.61 39.18 14.15
CA GLU A 340 26.62 39.15 12.69
C GLU A 340 27.75 38.24 12.15
N GLN A 341 28.92 38.23 12.79
CA GLN A 341 29.97 37.24 12.54
C GLN A 341 29.56 35.82 12.96
N LEU A 342 28.74 35.65 14.00
CA LEU A 342 28.24 34.35 14.46
C LEU A 342 27.14 33.82 13.53
N VAL A 343 26.30 34.71 13.01
CA VAL A 343 25.30 34.43 11.96
C VAL A 343 26.00 34.14 10.64
N GLN A 344 27.00 34.93 10.23
CA GLN A 344 27.81 34.63 9.04
C GLN A 344 28.58 33.32 9.20
N ARG A 345 29.15 33.04 10.38
CA ARG A 345 29.86 31.79 10.65
C ARG A 345 28.91 30.60 10.78
N SER A 346 27.67 30.82 11.24
CA SER A 346 26.59 29.84 11.21
C SER A 346 26.17 29.56 9.77
N ASP A 347 25.94 30.58 8.95
CA ASP A 347 25.64 30.43 7.53
C ASP A 347 26.80 29.79 6.76
N GLN A 348 28.03 30.06 7.15
CA GLN A 348 29.23 29.47 6.56
C GLN A 348 29.45 28.04 7.05
N LEU A 349 29.09 27.71 8.30
CA LEU A 349 29.01 26.33 8.79
C LEU A 349 27.87 25.55 8.13
N ILE A 350 26.73 26.18 7.87
CA ILE A 350 25.62 25.57 7.14
C ILE A 350 26.05 25.36 5.69
N LYS A 351 26.68 26.34 5.04
CA LYS A 351 27.25 26.18 3.70
C LYS A 351 28.37 25.17 3.66
N ASP A 352 29.25 25.11 4.65
CA ASP A 352 30.32 24.12 4.73
C ASP A 352 29.77 22.73 5.06
N THR A 353 28.70 22.62 5.85
CA THR A 353 28.01 21.35 6.12
C THR A 353 27.22 20.88 4.91
N GLN A 354 26.59 21.80 4.20
CA GLN A 354 25.86 21.55 2.96
C GLN A 354 26.84 21.20 1.85
N LYS A 355 27.96 21.92 1.72
CA LYS A 355 29.06 21.62 0.81
C LYS A 355 29.76 20.32 1.18
N LYS A 356 29.95 20.01 2.46
CA LYS A 356 30.51 18.72 2.91
C LYS A 356 29.50 17.58 2.73
N SER A 357 28.20 17.85 2.85
CA SER A 357 27.12 16.92 2.50
C SER A 357 27.03 16.73 0.99
N GLU A 358 27.31 17.76 0.21
CA GLU A 358 27.36 17.73 -1.25
C GLU A 358 28.65 17.05 -1.73
N GLU A 359 29.79 17.26 -1.07
CA GLU A 359 31.05 16.55 -1.28
C GLU A 359 30.91 15.08 -0.84
N THR A 360 30.23 14.79 0.27
CA THR A 360 29.93 13.41 0.71
C THR A 360 28.94 12.75 -0.24
N GLY A 361 27.91 13.48 -0.68
CA GLY A 361 26.95 13.04 -1.70
C GLY A 361 27.62 12.82 -3.05
N GLN A 362 28.55 13.69 -3.44
CA GLN A 362 29.36 13.56 -4.64
C GLN A 362 30.38 12.43 -4.51
N HIS A 363 30.97 12.18 -3.34
CA HIS A 363 31.82 11.02 -3.09
C HIS A 363 31.02 9.72 -3.10
N TYR A 364 29.77 9.73 -2.64
CA TYR A 364 28.88 8.59 -2.69
C TYR A 364 28.37 8.33 -4.11
N LEU A 365 27.99 9.39 -4.84
CA LEU A 365 27.62 9.34 -6.25
C LEU A 365 28.82 8.95 -7.11
N ARG A 366 30.02 9.45 -6.83
CA ARG A 366 31.26 9.07 -7.51
C ARG A 366 31.68 7.65 -7.14
N GLY A 367 31.43 7.19 -5.92
CA GLY A 367 31.62 5.79 -5.54
C GLY A 367 30.64 4.86 -6.25
N LEU A 368 29.37 5.27 -6.38
CA LEU A 368 28.37 4.57 -7.18
C LEU A 368 28.66 4.63 -8.67
N ASP A 369 29.16 5.76 -9.19
CA ASP A 369 29.54 5.95 -10.59
C ASP A 369 30.82 5.17 -10.91
N GLU A 370 31.82 5.16 -10.03
CA GLU A 370 33.01 4.31 -10.16
C GLU A 370 32.64 2.82 -10.05
N GLN A 371 31.66 2.46 -9.21
CA GLN A 371 31.14 1.09 -9.15
C GLN A 371 30.35 0.73 -10.40
N MET A 372 29.53 1.66 -10.92
CA MET A 372 28.72 1.48 -12.11
C MET A 372 29.59 1.46 -13.37
N GLN A 373 30.63 2.29 -13.46
CA GLN A 373 31.65 2.28 -14.50
C GLN A 373 32.54 1.05 -14.41
N ARG A 374 32.83 0.52 -13.23
CA ARG A 374 33.47 -0.80 -13.10
C ARG A 374 32.54 -1.92 -13.56
N PHE A 375 31.23 -1.80 -13.32
CA PHE A 375 30.24 -2.77 -13.79
C PHE A 375 30.05 -2.70 -15.31
N GLN A 376 29.94 -1.49 -15.86
CA GLN A 376 29.86 -1.21 -17.29
C GLN A 376 31.17 -1.57 -17.98
N GLY A 377 32.32 -1.22 -17.41
CA GLY A 377 33.64 -1.60 -17.92
C GLY A 377 33.86 -3.11 -17.87
N SER A 378 33.39 -3.79 -16.82
CA SER A 378 33.40 -5.25 -16.76
C SER A 378 32.42 -5.88 -17.75
N GLN A 379 31.27 -5.24 -18.02
CA GLN A 379 30.32 -5.67 -19.05
C GLN A 379 30.87 -5.44 -20.45
N GLU A 380 31.47 -4.28 -20.72
CA GLU A 380 32.13 -3.95 -21.98
C GLU A 380 33.35 -4.83 -22.20
N GLU A 381 34.12 -5.19 -21.17
CA GLU A 381 35.18 -6.19 -21.29
C GLU A 381 34.62 -7.60 -21.56
N LEU A 382 33.45 -7.92 -21.02
CA LEU A 382 32.76 -9.17 -21.35
C LEU A 382 32.24 -9.14 -22.78
N GLU A 383 31.62 -8.05 -23.22
CA GLU A 383 31.13 -7.84 -24.59
C GLU A 383 32.29 -7.81 -25.58
N ARG A 384 33.39 -7.12 -25.27
CA ARG A 384 34.61 -7.14 -26.09
C ARG A 384 35.21 -8.54 -26.13
N ARG A 385 35.20 -9.30 -25.03
CA ARG A 385 35.63 -10.71 -25.05
C ARG A 385 34.69 -11.58 -25.86
N VAL A 386 33.38 -11.37 -25.76
CA VAL A 386 32.38 -12.09 -26.54
C VAL A 386 32.51 -11.74 -28.02
N HIS A 387 32.71 -10.48 -28.37
CA HIS A 387 32.97 -10.03 -29.74
C HIS A 387 34.31 -10.53 -30.27
N GLN A 388 35.39 -10.48 -29.49
CA GLN A 388 36.67 -11.07 -29.88
C GLN A 388 36.56 -12.58 -30.07
N MET A 389 35.86 -13.29 -29.17
CA MET A 389 35.60 -14.71 -29.36
C MET A 389 34.71 -14.96 -30.57
N GLN A 390 33.72 -14.11 -30.83
CA GLN A 390 32.84 -14.23 -32.00
C GLN A 390 33.59 -13.98 -33.30
N ASP A 391 34.45 -12.96 -33.37
CA ASP A 391 35.30 -12.66 -34.51
C ASP A 391 36.34 -13.77 -34.71
N GLU A 392 36.99 -14.23 -33.64
CA GLU A 392 37.92 -15.36 -33.70
C GLU A 392 37.22 -16.65 -34.15
N TRP A 393 35.99 -16.88 -33.70
CA TRP A 393 35.16 -17.98 -34.16
C TRP A 393 34.81 -17.81 -35.64
N TYR A 394 34.45 -16.61 -36.08
CA TYR A 394 34.13 -16.29 -37.47
C TYR A 394 35.34 -16.51 -38.39
N TYR A 395 36.52 -16.01 -38.01
CA TYR A 395 37.76 -16.20 -38.77
C TYR A 395 38.21 -17.66 -38.77
N ARG A 396 38.20 -18.36 -37.62
CA ARG A 396 38.53 -19.80 -37.57
C ARG A 396 37.53 -20.63 -38.37
N TYR A 397 36.25 -20.27 -38.34
CA TYR A 397 35.21 -20.94 -39.09
C TYR A 397 35.35 -20.71 -40.60
N GLN A 398 35.62 -19.47 -41.03
CA GLN A 398 35.85 -19.13 -42.43
C GLN A 398 37.14 -19.76 -42.97
N ASP A 399 38.22 -19.78 -42.18
CA ASP A 399 39.48 -20.45 -42.55
C ASP A 399 39.30 -21.97 -42.66
N LYS A 400 38.57 -22.58 -41.71
CA LYS A 400 38.17 -23.99 -41.78
C LYS A 400 37.30 -24.27 -43.00
N GLN A 401 36.31 -23.42 -43.30
CA GLN A 401 35.42 -23.59 -44.46
C GLN A 401 36.18 -23.44 -45.78
N ASN A 402 37.11 -22.50 -45.88
CA ASN A 402 37.98 -22.37 -47.05
C ASN A 402 38.95 -23.57 -47.18
N GLN A 403 39.46 -24.10 -46.07
CA GLN A 403 40.27 -25.33 -46.07
C GLN A 403 39.45 -26.55 -46.49
N TYR A 404 38.21 -26.70 -46.00
CA TYR A 404 37.31 -27.78 -46.43
C TYR A 404 36.90 -27.63 -47.91
N GLY A 405 36.65 -26.40 -48.38
CA GLY A 405 36.37 -26.12 -49.78
C GLY A 405 37.54 -26.48 -50.69
N ARG A 406 38.76 -26.07 -50.34
CA ARG A 406 39.98 -26.42 -51.09
C ARG A 406 40.27 -27.92 -51.04
N ALA A 407 40.16 -28.56 -49.88
CA ALA A 407 40.38 -30.00 -49.73
C ALA A 407 39.34 -30.82 -50.52
N SER A 408 38.07 -30.39 -50.54
CA SER A 408 37.03 -31.03 -51.34
C SER A 408 37.28 -30.87 -52.85
N GLN A 409 37.75 -29.69 -53.26
CA GLN A 409 38.07 -29.41 -54.66
C GLN A 409 39.32 -30.16 -55.13
N GLU A 410 40.38 -30.21 -54.31
CA GLU A 410 41.57 -31.04 -54.54
C GLU A 410 41.22 -32.54 -54.56
N PHE A 411 40.32 -32.99 -53.67
CA PHE A 411 39.83 -34.36 -53.68
C PHE A 411 39.06 -34.67 -54.97
N ALA A 412 38.14 -33.80 -55.40
CA ALA A 412 37.40 -33.95 -56.65
C ALA A 412 38.32 -33.94 -57.89
N GLU A 413 39.34 -33.08 -57.92
CA GLU A 413 40.35 -33.07 -58.97
C GLU A 413 41.19 -34.34 -58.95
N SER A 414 41.57 -34.85 -57.78
CA SER A 414 42.32 -36.11 -57.65
C SER A 414 41.50 -37.31 -58.13
N VAL A 415 40.19 -37.35 -57.82
CA VAL A 415 39.27 -38.40 -58.29
C VAL A 415 39.11 -38.33 -59.81
N SER A 416 38.99 -37.12 -60.39
CA SER A 416 38.91 -36.96 -61.84
C SER A 416 40.22 -37.31 -62.56
N GLN A 417 41.37 -37.00 -61.96
CA GLN A 417 42.67 -37.41 -62.49
C GLN A 417 42.87 -38.91 -62.40
N LEU A 418 42.43 -39.54 -61.31
CA LEU A 418 42.47 -40.99 -61.13
C LEU A 418 41.56 -41.69 -62.13
N GLU A 419 40.36 -41.16 -62.36
CA GLU A 419 39.43 -41.61 -63.40
C GLU A 419 40.07 -41.56 -64.80
N LYS A 420 40.67 -40.42 -65.17
CA LYS A 420 41.36 -40.27 -66.48
C LYS A 420 42.57 -41.18 -66.61
N ALA A 421 43.38 -41.29 -65.56
CA ALA A 421 44.55 -42.17 -65.53
C ALA A 421 44.14 -43.64 -65.67
N TRP A 422 43.09 -44.05 -64.96
CA TRP A 422 42.52 -45.39 -65.02
C TRP A 422 41.97 -45.72 -66.41
N TYR A 423 41.18 -44.83 -67.01
CA TYR A 423 40.71 -44.99 -68.39
C TYR A 423 41.86 -45.10 -69.39
N SER A 424 42.89 -44.27 -69.25
CA SER A 424 44.06 -44.33 -70.13
C SER A 424 44.87 -45.62 -69.98
N SER A 425 44.96 -46.15 -68.75
CA SER A 425 45.65 -47.41 -68.48
C SER A 425 44.87 -48.60 -69.02
N LEU A 426 43.55 -48.59 -68.88
CA LEU A 426 42.65 -49.63 -69.43
C LEU A 426 42.59 -49.60 -70.96
N ASP A 427 42.55 -48.42 -71.57
CA ASP A 427 42.57 -48.28 -73.03
C ASP A 427 43.93 -48.73 -73.60
N LYS A 428 45.04 -48.44 -72.92
CA LYS A 428 46.34 -49.03 -73.25
C LYS A 428 46.33 -50.54 -73.14
N ILE A 429 45.78 -51.13 -72.08
CA ILE A 429 45.68 -52.59 -71.94
C ILE A 429 44.83 -53.18 -73.09
N LYS A 430 43.71 -52.54 -73.43
CA LYS A 430 42.86 -52.97 -74.54
C LYS A 430 43.61 -52.92 -75.88
N ARG A 431 44.27 -51.80 -76.16
CA ARG A 431 44.91 -51.53 -77.46
C ARG A 431 46.25 -52.26 -77.64
N GLU A 432 47.02 -52.42 -76.57
CA GLU A 432 48.38 -52.99 -76.62
C GLU A 432 48.41 -54.48 -76.27
N ALA A 433 47.49 -54.99 -75.45
CA ALA A 433 47.43 -56.41 -75.10
C ALA A 433 46.30 -57.14 -75.83
N LEU A 434 45.07 -56.63 -75.82
CA LEU A 434 43.92 -57.35 -76.37
C LEU A 434 43.81 -57.28 -77.90
N GLU A 435 43.89 -56.08 -78.50
CA GLU A 435 43.75 -55.91 -79.96
C GLU A 435 44.79 -56.68 -80.80
N PRO A 436 46.11 -56.67 -80.50
CA PRO A 436 47.07 -57.46 -81.27
C PRO A 436 46.92 -58.97 -81.07
N ILE A 437 46.39 -59.42 -79.94
CA ILE A 437 46.05 -60.84 -79.69
C ILE A 437 44.83 -61.25 -80.53
N ILE A 438 43.79 -60.40 -80.56
CA ILE A 438 42.59 -60.61 -81.39
C ILE A 438 42.96 -60.62 -82.88
N HIS A 439 43.76 -59.66 -83.35
CA HIS A 439 44.17 -59.57 -84.75
C HIS A 439 45.15 -60.68 -85.20
N ARG A 440 45.98 -61.22 -84.29
CA ARG A 440 46.79 -62.42 -84.61
C ARG A 440 45.92 -63.66 -84.73
N MET A 441 44.89 -63.82 -83.90
CA MET A 441 44.00 -64.98 -83.94
C MET A 441 42.95 -64.92 -85.05
N GLU A 442 42.56 -63.74 -85.54
CA GLU A 442 41.72 -63.62 -86.74
C GLU A 442 42.42 -64.10 -88.02
N ARG A 443 43.75 -64.20 -88.02
CA ARG A 443 44.53 -64.83 -89.10
C ARG A 443 44.68 -66.34 -88.95
N ASP A 444 44.53 -66.90 -87.74
CA ASP A 444 44.66 -68.34 -87.47
C ASP A 444 43.28 -68.99 -87.31
N GLN A 445 42.79 -69.58 -88.40
CA GLN A 445 41.43 -70.12 -88.54
C GLN A 445 41.21 -71.50 -87.88
N ARG A 446 41.87 -71.82 -86.74
CA ARG A 446 41.88 -73.21 -86.20
C ARG A 446 41.28 -73.49 -84.82
N ASP A 447 40.94 -72.51 -83.98
CA ASP A 447 40.37 -72.82 -82.66
C ASP A 447 39.10 -72.00 -82.32
N GLN A 448 37.93 -72.62 -82.50
CA GLN A 448 36.62 -72.04 -82.14
C GLN A 448 36.34 -71.89 -80.62
N PRO A 449 36.78 -72.75 -79.69
CA PRO A 449 36.39 -72.62 -78.28
C PRO A 449 37.07 -71.44 -77.56
N LEU A 450 38.35 -71.17 -77.85
CA LEU A 450 39.12 -70.05 -77.28
C LEU A 450 38.58 -68.68 -77.71
N GLN A 451 38.05 -68.58 -78.94
CA GLN A 451 37.41 -67.34 -79.42
C GLN A 451 36.14 -67.01 -78.62
N HIS A 452 35.39 -68.03 -78.16
CA HIS A 452 34.17 -67.81 -77.40
C HIS A 452 34.49 -67.35 -75.96
N GLU A 453 35.50 -67.94 -75.32
CA GLU A 453 35.98 -67.50 -74.00
C GLU A 453 36.56 -66.09 -74.01
N MET A 454 37.33 -65.72 -75.04
CA MET A 454 37.88 -64.36 -75.17
C MET A 454 36.79 -63.31 -75.46
N ARG A 455 35.76 -63.66 -76.24
CA ARG A 455 34.59 -62.78 -76.41
C ARG A 455 33.76 -62.65 -75.13
N ALA A 456 33.61 -63.73 -74.38
CA ALA A 456 32.97 -63.70 -73.07
C ALA A 456 33.76 -62.84 -72.08
N LEU A 457 35.09 -62.90 -72.11
CA LEU A 457 35.98 -62.07 -71.30
C LEU A 457 35.94 -60.59 -71.73
N SER A 458 35.91 -60.31 -73.03
CA SER A 458 35.69 -58.95 -73.54
C SER A 458 34.35 -58.39 -73.09
N ASN A 459 33.29 -59.18 -73.19
CA ASN A 459 31.95 -58.78 -72.75
C ASN A 459 31.87 -58.62 -71.22
N SER A 460 32.62 -59.42 -70.44
CA SER A 460 32.69 -59.24 -68.99
C SER A 460 33.49 -58.01 -68.60
N ILE A 461 34.55 -57.67 -69.34
CA ILE A 461 35.28 -56.42 -69.14
C ILE A 461 34.41 -55.22 -69.49
N ASP A 462 33.61 -55.30 -70.56
CA ASP A 462 32.65 -54.24 -70.93
C ASP A 462 31.51 -54.11 -69.91
N SER A 463 31.01 -55.22 -69.35
CA SER A 463 29.99 -55.16 -68.29
C SER A 463 30.55 -54.60 -66.98
N LEU A 464 31.79 -54.94 -66.63
CA LEU A 464 32.51 -54.33 -65.51
C LEU A 464 32.77 -52.84 -65.75
N TYR A 465 33.16 -52.44 -66.95
CA TYR A 465 33.34 -51.04 -67.35
C TYR A 465 32.06 -50.22 -67.13
N GLN A 466 30.92 -50.73 -67.61
CA GLN A 466 29.64 -50.05 -67.46
C GLN A 466 29.14 -50.06 -66.01
N GLY A 467 29.40 -51.14 -65.25
CA GLY A 467 29.04 -51.25 -63.84
C GLY A 467 29.80 -50.22 -62.98
N LEU A 468 31.12 -50.18 -63.11
CA LEU A 468 31.98 -49.25 -62.37
C LEU A 468 31.72 -47.79 -62.75
N ALA A 469 31.48 -47.50 -64.03
CA ALA A 469 31.15 -46.15 -64.47
C ALA A 469 29.82 -45.65 -63.89
N ARG A 470 28.84 -46.55 -63.70
CA ARG A 470 27.58 -46.20 -63.03
C ARG A 470 27.79 -45.97 -61.54
N GLU A 471 28.51 -46.85 -60.85
CA GLU A 471 28.77 -46.69 -59.41
C GLU A 471 29.57 -45.42 -59.09
N LEU A 472 30.59 -45.10 -59.88
CA LEU A 472 31.35 -43.85 -59.70
C LEU A 472 30.48 -42.61 -59.90
N LYS A 473 29.58 -42.65 -60.88
CA LYS A 473 28.64 -41.55 -61.13
C LYS A 473 27.61 -41.41 -60.01
N ASP A 474 27.14 -42.52 -59.44
CA ASP A 474 26.21 -42.52 -58.30
C ASP A 474 26.90 -42.00 -57.04
N ILE A 475 28.15 -42.38 -56.78
CA ILE A 475 28.95 -41.84 -55.66
C ILE A 475 29.14 -40.32 -55.83
N GLN A 476 29.45 -39.86 -57.04
CA GLN A 476 29.59 -38.43 -57.33
C GLN A 476 28.27 -37.67 -57.07
N HIS A 477 27.13 -38.27 -57.43
CA HIS A 477 25.82 -37.68 -57.19
C HIS A 477 25.46 -37.62 -55.71
N GLN A 478 25.69 -38.70 -54.95
CA GLN A 478 25.45 -38.76 -53.51
C GLN A 478 26.31 -37.75 -52.73
N LEU A 479 27.57 -37.56 -53.13
CA LEU A 479 28.44 -36.56 -52.51
C LEU A 479 27.90 -35.13 -52.74
N ALA A 480 27.41 -34.85 -53.94
CA ALA A 480 26.84 -33.54 -54.28
C ALA A 480 25.53 -33.27 -53.52
N GLU A 481 24.65 -34.27 -53.39
CA GLU A 481 23.41 -34.16 -52.61
C GLU A 481 23.69 -33.97 -51.11
N SER A 482 24.63 -34.73 -50.55
CA SER A 482 25.05 -34.58 -49.15
C SER A 482 25.53 -33.16 -48.85
N HIS A 483 26.34 -32.59 -49.73
CA HIS A 483 26.82 -31.22 -49.61
C HIS A 483 25.66 -30.19 -49.66
N GLN A 484 24.69 -30.36 -50.56
CA GLN A 484 23.51 -29.49 -50.63
C GLN A 484 22.60 -29.61 -49.40
N LEU A 485 22.45 -30.80 -48.85
CA LEU A 485 21.61 -31.05 -47.68
C LEU A 485 22.22 -30.38 -46.43
N GLN A 486 23.55 -30.43 -46.31
CA GLN A 486 24.28 -29.77 -45.23
C GLN A 486 24.14 -28.24 -45.29
N LEU A 487 24.12 -27.65 -46.50
CA LEU A 487 23.84 -26.21 -46.70
C LEU A 487 22.42 -25.83 -46.28
N ARG A 488 21.40 -26.64 -46.60
CA ARG A 488 20.00 -26.35 -46.21
C ARG A 488 19.77 -26.45 -44.71
N LEU A 489 20.34 -27.45 -44.05
CA LEU A 489 20.27 -27.60 -42.58
C LEU A 489 20.90 -26.40 -41.87
N TYR A 490 21.97 -25.86 -42.45
CA TYR A 490 22.64 -24.66 -41.94
C TYR A 490 21.76 -23.40 -42.07
N GLU A 491 21.11 -23.19 -43.22
CA GLU A 491 20.17 -22.06 -43.41
C GLU A 491 18.97 -22.13 -42.46
N GLU A 492 18.42 -23.32 -42.23
CA GLU A 492 17.33 -23.55 -41.27
C GLU A 492 17.74 -23.18 -39.83
N GLN A 493 18.94 -23.54 -39.39
CA GLN A 493 19.43 -23.20 -38.04
C GLN A 493 19.65 -21.69 -37.86
N MET A 494 20.23 -21.03 -38.86
CA MET A 494 20.41 -19.57 -38.84
C MET A 494 19.06 -18.84 -38.77
N ARG A 495 18.06 -19.33 -39.49
CA ARG A 495 16.71 -18.76 -39.48
C ARG A 495 15.97 -18.96 -38.16
N ARG A 496 16.20 -20.07 -37.46
CA ARG A 496 15.65 -20.30 -36.11
C ARG A 496 16.30 -19.40 -35.07
N GLN A 497 17.60 -19.13 -35.16
CA GLN A 497 18.29 -18.21 -34.24
C GLN A 497 17.85 -16.75 -34.42
N SER A 498 17.66 -16.29 -35.66
CA SER A 498 17.19 -14.91 -35.91
C SER A 498 15.75 -14.67 -35.42
N MET A 499 14.86 -15.66 -35.57
CA MET A 499 13.49 -15.62 -35.03
C MET A 499 13.46 -15.56 -33.49
N ALA A 500 14.40 -16.24 -32.81
CA ALA A 500 14.52 -16.21 -31.36
C ALA A 500 15.00 -14.85 -30.83
N GLN A 501 15.89 -14.16 -31.55
CA GLN A 501 16.34 -12.80 -31.20
C GLN A 501 15.23 -11.75 -31.39
N GLN A 502 14.38 -11.86 -32.42
CA GLN A 502 13.25 -10.94 -32.62
C GLN A 502 12.17 -11.05 -31.53
N HIS A 503 11.93 -12.24 -30.96
CA HIS A 503 10.96 -12.41 -29.87
C HIS A 503 11.45 -11.85 -28.53
N VAL A 504 12.76 -11.72 -28.33
CA VAL A 504 13.32 -11.11 -27.11
C VAL A 504 13.25 -9.57 -27.22
N GLN A 505 13.49 -8.99 -28.38
CA GLN A 505 13.36 -7.54 -28.58
C GLN A 505 11.91 -7.02 -28.47
N SER A 506 10.90 -7.79 -28.92
CA SER A 506 9.50 -7.35 -28.83
C SER A 506 8.94 -7.35 -27.41
N ARG A 507 9.48 -8.18 -26.49
CA ARG A 507 9.11 -8.14 -25.07
C ARG A 507 9.70 -6.97 -24.29
N ILE A 508 10.86 -6.44 -24.71
CA ILE A 508 11.53 -5.33 -24.03
C ILE A 508 10.87 -3.98 -24.37
N ILE A 509 10.18 -3.88 -25.52
CA ILE A 509 9.51 -2.64 -25.95
C ILE A 509 8.04 -2.56 -25.46
N GLY A 510 7.46 -3.67 -25.01
CA GLY A 510 6.07 -3.73 -24.53
C GLY A 510 5.84 -3.34 -23.07
N ASP A 511 6.90 -3.27 -22.25
CA ASP A 511 6.81 -3.05 -20.79
C ASP A 511 7.20 -1.61 -20.39
N ASN A 512 7.21 -0.68 -21.36
CA ASN A 512 7.54 0.72 -21.17
C ASN A 512 6.52 1.66 -21.86
N ARG A 513 5.23 1.34 -21.67
CA ARG A 513 4.11 2.24 -21.99
C ARG A 513 3.06 2.25 -20.89
#